data_AF-A0AAD5ADC5-F1
#
_entry.id   AF-A0AAD5ADC5-F1
#
_cell.length_a   1.000
_cell.length_b   1.000
_cell.length_c   1.000
_cell.angle_alpha   90.00
_cell.angle_beta   90.00
_cell.angle_gamma   90.00
#
_symmetry.space_group_name_H-M   'P 1'
#
loop_
_entity.id
_entity.type
_entity.pdbx_description
1 polymer ?
#
loop_
_entity_poly.entity_id
_entity_poly.type
_entity_poly.pdbx_seq_one_letter_code
_entity_poly.pdbx_strand_id
1 'polypeptide(L)'
;MLKFTEEKLGQAEKTELDAHLENLLLKSESTKHWTERILKQTEVLLQPNPNMRMEEFLYEKLDRKIPTRVNNHELLGECMIDAGHELGPGTAYGEKHLHVRSRLSGHV
;
A
#
# COMPACT_ATOMS: atom_id res chain seq x y z
N MET A 1 25.96 56.10 12.34
CA MET A 1 24.94 55.42 11.50
C MET A 1 25.41 54.04 11.06
N LEU A 2 26.58 53.90 10.43
CA LEU A 2 27.13 52.61 9.94
C LEU A 2 27.10 51.45 10.94
N LYS A 3 27.61 51.64 12.18
CA LYS A 3 27.66 50.57 13.19
C LYS A 3 26.29 50.02 13.60
N PHE A 4 25.26 50.89 13.64
CA PHE A 4 23.92 50.48 14.05
C PHE A 4 23.21 49.69 12.94
N THR A 5 23.52 49.98 11.67
CA THR A 5 23.05 49.23 10.52
C THR A 5 23.75 47.89 10.35
N GLU A 6 25.06 47.76 10.64
CA GLU A 6 25.76 46.46 10.60
C GLU A 6 25.25 45.51 11.70
N GLU A 7 25.08 45.99 12.93
CA GLU A 7 24.49 45.17 14.00
C GLU A 7 23.04 44.78 13.70
N LYS A 8 22.23 45.72 13.17
CA LYS A 8 20.85 45.43 12.76
C LYS A 8 20.77 44.45 11.59
N LEU A 9 21.66 44.56 10.61
CA LEU A 9 21.68 43.69 9.43
C LEU A 9 22.12 42.27 9.80
N GLY A 10 23.22 42.13 10.55
CA GLY A 10 23.71 40.81 10.98
C GLY A 10 22.74 40.09 11.93
N GLN A 11 21.96 40.84 12.72
CA GLN A 11 20.95 40.26 13.61
C GLN A 11 19.66 39.89 12.87
N ALA A 12 19.28 40.65 11.83
CA ALA A 12 18.18 40.29 10.94
C ALA A 12 18.51 39.04 10.11
N GLU A 13 19.68 39.01 9.46
CA GLU A 13 20.14 37.86 8.66
C GLU A 13 20.23 36.57 9.50
N LYS A 14 20.75 36.65 10.73
CA LYS A 14 20.82 35.51 11.64
C LYS A 14 19.44 35.00 12.07
N THR A 15 18.52 35.91 12.39
CA THR A 15 17.16 35.53 12.83
C THR A 15 16.33 34.96 11.67
N GLU A 16 16.51 35.48 10.44
CA GLU A 16 15.88 34.94 9.25
C GLU A 16 16.43 33.56 8.86
N LEU A 17 17.74 33.34 8.99
CA LEU A 17 18.36 32.05 8.75
C LEU A 17 17.87 30.99 9.75
N ASP A 18 17.76 31.36 11.03
CA ASP A 18 17.22 30.50 12.09
C ASP A 18 15.74 30.14 11.80
N ALA A 19 14.91 31.13 11.46
CA ALA A 19 13.50 30.90 11.10
C ALA A 19 13.33 30.04 9.83
N HIS A 20 14.21 30.21 8.83
CA HIS A 20 14.18 29.39 7.62
C HIS A 20 14.53 27.93 7.92
N LEU A 21 15.55 27.70 8.75
CA LEU A 21 15.98 26.36 9.14
C LEU A 21 14.90 25.66 9.98
N GLU A 22 14.26 26.35 10.91
CA GLU A 22 13.10 25.83 11.66
C GLU A 22 11.95 25.44 10.71
N ASN A 23 11.64 26.28 9.72
CA ASN A 23 10.62 25.96 8.72
C ASN A 23 10.99 24.72 7.88
N LEU A 24 12.26 24.55 7.52
CA LEU A 24 12.73 23.37 6.80
C LEU A 24 12.65 22.11 7.67
N LEU A 25 12.99 22.20 8.95
CA LEU A 25 12.85 21.09 9.90
C LEU A 25 11.39 20.67 10.05
N LEU A 26 10.49 21.62 10.30
CA LEU A 26 9.05 21.34 10.41
C LEU A 26 8.47 20.70 9.15
N LYS A 27 8.90 21.17 7.96
CA LYS A 27 8.54 20.56 6.69
C LYS A 27 9.08 19.14 6.57
N SER A 28 10.36 18.92 6.89
CA SER A 28 10.99 17.60 6.83
C SER A 28 10.27 16.59 7.74
N GLU A 29 9.97 16.97 8.98
CA GLU A 29 9.23 16.14 9.93
C GLU A 29 7.81 15.84 9.42
N SER A 30 7.11 16.86 8.93
CA SER A 30 5.78 16.71 8.35
C SER A 30 5.79 15.78 7.14
N THR A 31 6.76 15.96 6.23
CA THR A 31 6.92 15.11 5.04
C THR A 31 7.18 13.67 5.45
N LYS A 32 8.13 13.41 6.35
CA LYS A 32 8.40 12.06 6.86
C LYS A 32 7.14 11.42 7.46
N HIS A 33 6.45 12.14 8.34
CA HIS A 33 5.23 11.66 8.99
C HIS A 33 4.16 11.27 7.98
N TRP A 34 3.88 12.13 7.00
CA TRP A 34 2.85 11.87 6.00
C TRP A 34 3.25 10.78 5.01
N THR A 35 4.51 10.74 4.58
CA THR A 35 5.02 9.68 3.71
C THR A 35 4.88 8.31 4.37
N GLU A 36 5.31 8.16 5.62
CA GLU A 36 5.19 6.89 6.36
C GLU A 36 3.72 6.47 6.53
N ARG A 37 2.82 7.42 6.81
CA ARG A 37 1.39 7.14 6.96
C ARG A 37 0.73 6.74 5.64
N ILE A 38 1.01 7.45 4.55
CA ILE A 38 0.46 7.15 3.23
C ILE A 38 0.94 5.78 2.77
N LEU A 39 2.23 5.47 2.94
CA LEU A 39 2.80 4.17 2.61
C LEU A 39 2.08 3.05 3.36
N LYS A 40 2.02 3.16 4.69
CA LYS A 40 1.34 2.16 5.54
C LYS A 40 -0.12 1.95 5.16
N GLN A 41 -0.84 3.02 4.85
CA GLN A 41 -2.25 2.90 4.46
C GLN A 41 -2.42 2.32 3.05
N THR A 42 -1.51 2.62 2.14
CA THR A 42 -1.49 2.05 0.79
C THR A 42 -1.22 0.54 0.85
N GLU A 43 -0.27 0.10 1.67
CA GLU A 43 -0.01 -1.33 1.90
C GLU A 43 -1.24 -2.07 2.44
N VAL A 44 -2.02 -1.43 3.32
CA VAL A 44 -3.29 -2.01 3.82
C VAL A 44 -4.32 -2.15 2.71
N LEU A 45 -4.41 -1.19 1.80
CA LEU A 45 -5.35 -1.24 0.68
C LEU A 45 -4.95 -2.29 -0.36
N LEU A 46 -3.66 -2.38 -0.68
CA LEU A 46 -3.13 -3.35 -1.66
C LEU A 46 -3.17 -4.78 -1.12
N GLN A 47 -2.84 -4.96 0.16
CA GLN A 47 -2.82 -6.25 0.82
C GLN A 47 -3.55 -6.18 2.17
N PRO A 48 -4.89 -6.29 2.18
CA PRO A 48 -5.69 -6.14 3.40
C PRO A 48 -5.43 -7.24 4.43
N ASN A 49 -4.97 -8.41 4.00
CA ASN A 49 -4.64 -9.51 4.89
C ASN A 49 -3.31 -9.23 5.65
N PRO A 50 -3.34 -9.06 6.99
CA PRO A 50 -2.15 -8.73 7.77
C PRO A 50 -1.11 -9.86 7.77
N ASN A 51 -1.53 -11.12 7.67
CA ASN A 51 -0.61 -12.26 7.66
C ASN A 51 0.20 -12.29 6.36
N MET A 52 -0.45 -12.04 5.22
CA MET A 52 0.24 -11.99 3.93
C MET A 52 1.22 -10.82 3.85
N ARG A 53 0.86 -9.66 4.40
CA ARG A 53 1.74 -8.49 4.44
C ARG A 53 2.99 -8.75 5.29
N MET A 54 2.84 -9.40 6.44
CA MET A 54 3.98 -9.77 7.29
C MET A 54 4.89 -10.78 6.60
N GLU A 55 4.31 -11.77 5.92
CA GLU A 55 5.06 -12.75 5.15
C GLU A 55 5.84 -12.07 4.01
N GLU A 56 5.21 -11.21 3.22
CA GLU A 56 5.86 -10.44 2.14
C GLU A 56 7.03 -9.60 2.65
N PHE A 57 6.85 -8.91 3.79
CA PHE A 57 7.92 -8.17 4.44
C PHE A 57 9.10 -9.08 4.83
N LEU A 58 8.84 -10.29 5.34
CA LEU A 58 9.90 -11.26 5.66
C LEU A 58 10.64 -11.73 4.41
N TYR A 59 9.93 -12.02 3.31
CA TYR A 59 10.55 -12.40 2.04
C TYR A 59 11.44 -11.28 1.48
N GLU A 60 10.97 -10.03 1.53
CA GLU A 60 11.74 -8.85 1.11
C GLU A 60 13.01 -8.69 1.97
N LYS A 61 12.90 -8.80 3.30
CA LYS A 61 14.07 -8.69 4.19
C LYS A 61 15.07 -9.84 4.05
N LEU A 62 14.62 -11.01 3.62
CA LEU A 62 15.48 -12.17 3.39
C LEU A 62 16.01 -12.24 1.94
N ASP A 63 15.70 -11.25 1.10
CA ASP A 63 16.03 -11.20 -0.33
C ASP A 63 15.61 -12.48 -1.09
N ARG A 64 14.44 -13.00 -0.72
CA ARG A 64 13.85 -14.20 -1.29
C ARG A 64 12.71 -13.83 -2.23
N LYS A 65 12.52 -14.62 -3.29
CA LYS A 65 11.36 -14.45 -4.17
C LYS A 65 10.06 -14.70 -3.40
N ILE A 66 9.14 -13.75 -3.53
CA ILE A 66 7.76 -13.91 -3.06
C ILE A 66 7.15 -15.09 -3.82
N PRO A 67 6.59 -16.10 -3.13
CA PRO A 67 5.96 -17.22 -3.80
C PRO A 67 4.76 -16.75 -4.64
N THR A 68 4.60 -17.30 -5.84
CA THR A 68 3.41 -17.06 -6.66
C THR A 68 2.20 -17.63 -5.94
N ARG A 69 1.25 -16.76 -5.55
CA ARG A 69 0.06 -17.17 -4.81
C ARG A 69 -1.12 -17.37 -5.77
N VAL A 70 -1.93 -18.37 -5.45
CA VAL A 70 -3.22 -18.60 -6.09
C VAL A 70 -4.14 -17.44 -5.69
N ASN A 71 -4.75 -16.78 -6.68
CA ASN A 71 -5.67 -15.68 -6.46
C ASN A 71 -6.94 -16.20 -5.76
N ASN A 72 -7.50 -15.46 -4.81
CA ASN A 72 -8.77 -15.83 -4.16
C ASN A 72 -9.90 -16.10 -5.18
N HIS A 73 -9.89 -15.40 -6.32
CA HIS A 73 -10.82 -15.62 -7.43
C HIS A 73 -10.58 -16.97 -8.12
N GLU A 74 -9.34 -17.41 -8.26
CA GLU A 74 -8.99 -18.73 -8.79
C GLU A 74 -9.43 -19.83 -7.84
N LEU A 75 -9.15 -19.70 -6.54
CA LEU A 75 -9.57 -20.67 -5.53
C LEU A 75 -11.10 -20.80 -5.49
N LEU A 76 -11.83 -19.68 -5.49
CA LEU A 76 -13.28 -19.69 -5.56
C LEU A 76 -13.80 -20.28 -6.87
N GLY A 77 -13.14 -19.96 -7.98
CA GLY A 77 -13.42 -20.53 -9.29
C GLY A 77 -13.32 -22.05 -9.28
N GLU A 78 -12.24 -22.60 -8.73
CA GLU A 78 -12.04 -24.05 -8.59
C GLU A 78 -13.13 -24.69 -7.72
N CYS A 79 -13.43 -24.11 -6.55
CA CYS A 79 -14.53 -24.61 -5.72
C CYS A 79 -15.89 -24.59 -6.45
N MET A 80 -16.13 -23.58 -7.30
CA MET A 80 -17.38 -23.51 -8.09
C MET A 80 -17.43 -24.57 -9.20
N ILE A 81 -16.29 -24.98 -9.77
CA ILE A 81 -16.24 -26.11 -10.71
C ILE A 81 -16.61 -27.39 -10.00
N ASP A 82 -15.94 -27.66 -8.87
CA ASP A 82 -16.12 -28.89 -8.11
C ASP A 82 -17.57 -29.02 -7.67
N ALA A 83 -18.15 -27.94 -7.13
CA ALA A 83 -19.56 -27.88 -6.79
C ALA A 83 -20.47 -28.10 -8.02
N GLY A 84 -20.17 -27.46 -9.16
CA GLY A 84 -20.95 -27.62 -10.39
C GLY A 84 -20.94 -29.05 -10.95
N HIS A 85 -19.82 -29.75 -10.81
CA HIS A 85 -19.69 -31.15 -11.21
C HIS A 85 -20.41 -32.09 -10.24
N GLU A 86 -20.28 -31.89 -8.93
CA GLU A 86 -20.97 -32.72 -7.92
C GLU A 86 -22.49 -32.56 -7.97
N LEU A 87 -22.97 -31.32 -8.17
CA LEU A 87 -24.40 -31.02 -8.27
C LEU A 87 -25.01 -31.47 -9.60
N GLY A 88 -24.18 -31.90 -10.56
CA GLY A 88 -24.59 -32.34 -11.88
C GLY A 88 -24.66 -31.16 -12.86
N PRO A 89 -23.86 -31.18 -13.95
CA PRO A 89 -23.78 -30.09 -14.92
C PRO A 89 -25.07 -29.89 -15.75
N GLY A 90 -26.02 -30.82 -15.67
CA GLY A 90 -27.36 -30.69 -16.28
C GLY A 90 -28.41 -30.09 -15.36
N THR A 91 -28.03 -29.67 -14.14
CA THR A 91 -28.95 -28.97 -13.24
C THR A 91 -28.79 -27.46 -13.38
N ALA A 92 -29.91 -26.72 -13.30
CA ALA A 92 -29.89 -25.27 -13.34
C ALA A 92 -29.02 -24.62 -12.24
N TYR A 93 -28.73 -25.37 -11.16
CA TYR A 93 -27.86 -24.94 -10.08
C TYR A 93 -26.37 -25.18 -10.42
N GLY A 94 -26.01 -26.36 -10.95
CA GLY A 94 -24.66 -26.66 -11.43
C GLY A 94 -24.20 -25.74 -12.57
N GLU A 95 -25.08 -25.45 -13.53
CA GLU A 95 -24.79 -24.50 -14.63
C GLU A 95 -24.48 -23.10 -14.12
N LYS A 96 -25.16 -22.63 -13.06
CA LYS A 96 -24.90 -21.31 -12.47
C LYS A 96 -23.53 -21.23 -11.83
N HIS A 97 -23.05 -22.27 -11.14
CA HIS A 97 -21.71 -22.28 -10.55
C HIS A 97 -20.62 -22.22 -11.64
N LEU A 98 -20.77 -22.97 -12.73
CA LEU A 98 -19.85 -22.90 -13.88
C LEU A 98 -19.86 -21.53 -14.56
N HIS A 99 -21.02 -20.88 -14.65
CA HIS A 99 -21.13 -19.52 -15.17
C HIS A 99 -20.44 -18.48 -14.26
N VAL A 100 -20.61 -18.58 -12.94
CA VAL A 100 -19.95 -17.66 -12.00
C VAL A 100 -18.43 -17.80 -12.08
N ARG A 101 -17.89 -19.03 -12.21
CA ARG A 101 -16.45 -19.26 -12.49
C ARG A 101 -15.98 -18.47 -13.72
N SER A 102 -16.71 -18.54 -14.83
CA SER A 102 -16.35 -17.81 -16.05
C SER A 102 -16.27 -16.29 -15.86
N ARG A 103 -17.05 -15.72 -14.92
CA ARG A 103 -16.99 -14.29 -14.59
C ARG A 103 -15.81 -13.93 -13.67
N LEU A 104 -15.42 -14.86 -12.79
CA LEU A 104 -14.28 -14.68 -11.90
C LEU A 104 -12.94 -14.65 -12.66
N SER A 105 -12.83 -15.39 -13.77
CA SER A 105 -11.63 -15.38 -14.63
C SER A 105 -11.39 -14.06 -15.39
N GLY A 106 -12.40 -13.19 -15.52
CA GLY A 106 -12.29 -11.90 -16.23
C GLY A 106 -11.86 -10.71 -15.37
N HIS A 107 -11.58 -10.92 -14.08
CA HIS A 107 -11.18 -9.88 -13.12
C HIS A 107 -9.69 -9.94 -12.74
N VAL A 108 -8.87 -10.65 -13.52
CA VAL A 108 -7.40 -10.71 -13.39
C VAL A 108 -6.75 -9.86 -14.46
#